data_AF-A0A953FDP3-F1
#
_entry.id   AF-A0A953FDP3-F1
#
_cell.length_a   1.000
_cell.length_b   1.000
_cell.length_c   1.000
_cell.angle_alpha   90.00
_cell.angle_beta   90.00
_cell.angle_gamma   90.00
#
_symmetry.space_group_name_H-M   'P 1'
#
loop_
_entity.id
_entity.type
_entity.pdbx_description
1 polymer ?
#
loop_
_entity_poly.entity_id
_entity_poly.type
_entity_poly.pdbx_seq_one_letter_code
_entity_poly.pdbx_strand_id
1 'polypeptide(L)' 'DRCTARLLELGAERIVAATSQLAGGFFAKLGFVTLRTEQDYWGKGLDLWLMEKKAKPGAD' A
#
# COMPACT_ATOMS: atom_id res chain seq x y z
N ASP A 1 -6.89 -10.01 6.96
CA ASP A 1 -6.16 -9.89 8.25
C ASP A 1 -6.97 -9.00 9.20
N ARG A 2 -6.62 -8.98 10.49
CA ARG A 2 -7.38 -8.24 11.53
C ARG A 2 -7.38 -6.72 11.31
N CYS A 3 -6.31 -6.15 10.75
CA CYS A 3 -6.23 -4.71 10.50
C CYS A 3 -7.18 -4.31 9.36
N THR A 4 -7.19 -5.06 8.26
CA THR A 4 -8.13 -4.81 7.15
C THR A 4 -9.59 -4.95 7.60
N ALA A 5 -9.90 -5.96 8.42
CA ALA A 5 -11.26 -6.14 8.96
C ALA A 5 -11.72 -4.93 9.80
N ARG A 6 -10.85 -4.43 10.69
CA ARG A 6 -11.17 -3.25 11.50
C ARG A 6 -11.33 -1.99 10.65
N LEU A 7 -10.53 -1.82 9.61
CA LEU A 7 -10.63 -0.68 8.71
C LEU A 7 -11.95 -0.70 7.92
N LEU A 8 -12.41 -1.88 7.50
CA LEU A 8 -13.71 -2.06 6.87
C LEU A 8 -14.87 -1.68 7.80
N GLU A 9 -14.83 -2.08 9.07
CA GLU A 9 -15.83 -1.68 10.07
C GLU A 9 -15.90 -0.16 10.26
N LEU A 10 -14.76 0.53 10.09
CA LEU A 10 -14.67 1.99 10.16
C LEU A 10 -15.07 2.67 8.84
N GLY A 11 -15.51 1.93 7.82
CA GLY A 11 -15.94 2.46 6.54
C GLY A 11 -14.80 2.85 5.60
N ALA A 12 -13.58 2.36 5.83
CA ALA A 12 -12.47 2.62 4.92
C ALA A 12 -12.68 1.87 3.59
N GLU A 13 -12.50 2.56 2.47
CA GLU A 13 -12.62 1.98 1.13
C GLU A 13 -11.28 1.44 0.60
N ARG A 14 -10.18 2.08 0.99
CA ARG A 14 -8.82 1.78 0.54
C ARG A 14 -7.80 1.99 1.65
N ILE A 15 -6.71 1.26 1.56
CA ILE A 15 -5.53 1.37 2.41
C ILE A 15 -4.39 1.86 1.53
N VAL A 16 -3.75 2.95 1.93
CA VAL A 16 -2.60 3.52 1.23
C VAL A 16 -1.36 3.36 2.10
N ALA A 17 -0.29 2.85 1.52
CA ALA A 17 1.01 2.68 2.16
C ALA A 17 2.06 3.48 1.41
N ALA A 18 2.71 4.42 2.10
CA ALA A 18 3.96 5.02 1.66
C ALA A 18 5.11 4.15 2.18
N THR A 19 5.88 3.55 1.27
CA THR A 19 6.95 2.61 1.65
C THR A 19 8.20 2.83 0.81
N SER A 20 9.31 2.16 1.13
CA SER A 20 10.50 2.17 0.28
C SER A 20 10.42 1.09 -0.78
N GLN A 21 11.20 1.22 -1.86
CA GLN A 21 11.28 0.17 -2.88
C GLN A 21 11.68 -1.19 -2.32
N LEU A 22 12.46 -1.21 -1.24
CA LEU A 22 12.94 -2.44 -0.57
C LEU A 22 11.79 -3.25 0.06
N ALA A 23 10.74 -2.57 0.51
CA ALA A 23 9.56 -3.21 1.12
C ALA A 23 8.41 -3.41 0.13
N GLY A 24 8.50 -2.87 -1.09
CA GLY A 24 7.45 -2.96 -2.11
C GLY A 24 7.02 -4.41 -2.41
N GLY A 25 7.97 -5.34 -2.49
CA GLY A 25 7.67 -6.76 -2.72
C GLY A 25 6.89 -7.43 -1.58
N PHE A 26 7.07 -6.98 -0.33
CA PHE A 26 6.27 -7.44 0.80
C PHE A 26 4.83 -6.97 0.67
N PHE A 27 4.61 -5.69 0.38
CA PHE A 27 3.27 -5.12 0.20
C PHE A 27 2.55 -5.71 -1.02
N ALA A 28 3.27 -5.98 -2.11
CA ALA A 28 2.72 -6.66 -3.29
C ALA A 28 2.12 -8.03 -2.94
N LYS A 29 2.82 -8.84 -2.11
CA LYS A 29 2.30 -10.13 -1.61
C LYS A 29 1.03 -9.99 -0.74
N LEU A 30 0.83 -8.83 -0.13
CA LEU A 30 -0.37 -8.51 0.66
C LEU A 30 -1.54 -7.97 -0.19
N GLY A 31 -1.36 -7.88 -1.51
CA GLY A 31 -2.36 -7.40 -2.47
C GLY A 31 -2.35 -5.89 -2.66
N PHE A 32 -1.26 -5.21 -2.31
CA PHE A 32 -1.08 -3.80 -2.65
C PHE A 32 -0.53 -3.66 -4.07
N VAL A 33 -0.94 -2.59 -4.75
CA VAL A 33 -0.47 -2.22 -6.09
C VAL A 33 0.21 -0.85 -6.04
N THR A 34 1.26 -0.65 -6.81
CA THR A 34 1.98 0.63 -6.85
C THR A 34 1.16 1.67 -7.59
N LEU A 35 0.86 2.79 -6.94
CA LEU A 35 0.22 3.96 -7.52
C LEU A 35 1.23 4.94 -8.13
N ARG A 36 2.30 5.21 -7.38
CA ARG A 36 3.32 6.19 -7.75
C ARG A 36 4.66 5.80 -7.15
N THR A 37 5.73 6.10 -7.86
CA THR A 37 7.09 6.07 -7.34
C THR A 37 7.70 7.46 -7.38
N GLU A 38 8.58 7.77 -6.43
CA GLU A 38 9.38 9.00 -6.41
C GLU A 38 10.82 8.64 -6.06
N GLN A 39 11.74 8.97 -6.96
CA GLN A 39 13.14 8.59 -6.84
C GLN A 39 13.86 9.41 -5.78
N ASP A 40 14.81 8.79 -5.10
CA ASP A 40 15.70 9.44 -4.12
C ASP A 40 14.97 10.17 -2.97
N TYR A 41 13.69 9.86 -2.72
CA TYR A 41 12.84 10.58 -1.76
C TYR A 41 13.38 10.52 -0.33
N TRP A 42 13.87 9.35 0.09
CA TRP A 42 14.43 9.16 1.43
C TRP A 42 15.94 9.41 1.48
N GLY A 43 16.55 9.66 0.32
CA GLY A 43 17.99 9.73 0.12
C GLY A 43 18.39 9.02 -1.18
N LYS A 44 19.63 9.24 -1.63
CA LYS A 44 20.12 8.68 -2.90
C LYS A 44 20.00 7.15 -2.94
N GLY A 45 19.31 6.63 -3.94
CA GLY A 45 18.99 5.22 -4.15
C GLY A 45 17.85 4.69 -3.28
N LEU A 46 17.14 5.54 -2.53
CA LEU A 46 16.03 5.15 -1.64
C LEU A 46 14.74 5.85 -2.07
N ASP A 47 14.01 5.14 -2.93
CA ASP A 47 12.79 5.63 -3.56
C ASP A 47 11.60 5.47 -2.63
N LEU A 48 10.65 6.39 -2.74
CA LEU A 48 9.31 6.23 -2.20
C LEU A 48 8.45 5.45 -3.19
N TRP A 49 7.77 4.43 -2.71
CA TRP A 49 6.71 3.70 -3.40
C TRP A 49 5.41 3.95 -2.65
N LEU A 50 4.48 4.66 -3.31
CA LEU A 50 3.12 4.83 -2.83
C LEU A 50 2.29 3.68 -3.39
N MET A 51 1.74 2.84 -2.53
CA MET A 51 0.98 1.66 -2.89
C MET A 51 -0.41 1.69 -2.28
N GLU A 52 -1.39 1.07 -2.93
CA GLU A 52 -2.75 0.95 -2.41
C GLU A 52 -3.30 -0.47 -2.44
N LYS A 53 -4.28 -0.72 -1.59
CA LYS A 53 -5.09 -1.94 -1.58
C LYS A 53 -6.54 -1.57 -1.29
N LYS A 54 -7.49 -2.17 -2.00
CA LYS A 54 -8.92 -2.05 -1.65
C LYS A 54 -9.16 -2.69 -0.28
N ALA A 55 -9.76 -1.96 0.65
CA ALA A 55 -10.12 -2.51 1.95
C ALA A 55 -11.24 -3.56 1.81
N LYS A 56 -12.17 -3.32 0.87
CA LYS A 56 -13.23 -4.26 0.51
C LYS A 56 -12.79 -5.16 -0.66
N PRO A 57 -12.71 -6.49 -0.47
CA PRO A 57 -12.50 -7.39 -1.59
C PRO A 57 -13.79 -7.44 -2.44
N GLY A 58 -13.72 -6.93 -3.67
CA GLY A 58 -14.74 -7.10 -4.73
C GLY A 58 -16.13 -6.53 -4.43
N ALA A 59 -16.36 -5.27 -4.78
CA ALA A 59 -17.64 -4.87 -5.37
C ALA A 59 -17.30 -4.60 -6.84
N ASP A 60 -17.39 -5.65 -7.65
CA ASP A 60 -17.60 -5.52 -9.09
C ASP A 60 -19.10 -5.65 -9.34
#